data_AF-A0A521X0K2-F1
#
_entry.id   AF-A0A521X0K2-F1
#
_cell.length_a   1.000
_cell.length_b   1.000
_cell.length_c   1.000
_cell.angle_alpha   90.00
_cell.angle_beta   90.00
_cell.angle_gamma   90.00
#
_symmetry.space_group_name_H-M   'P 1'
#
loop_
_entity.id
_entity.type
_entity.pdbx_description
1 polymer ?
#
loop_
_entity_poly.entity_id
_entity_poly.type
_entity_poly.pdbx_seq_one_letter_code
_entity_poly.pdbx_strand_id
1 'polypeptide(L)'
;FRTMKLLLDLNIVCRVLLDDGTLHYRLSTRGHHHHLVCRDCGRVEDFTRCDVGALVRELSRATDYEIEGHWLEVYGRCQACRLLKKEAAPVG
;
A
#
# COMPACT_ATOMS: atom_id res chain seq x y z
N PHE A 1 -7.07 -21.30 -3.89
CA PHE A 1 -7.83 -20.05 -3.69
C PHE A 1 -8.55 -19.93 -2.34
N ARG A 2 -9.21 -20.96 -1.78
CA ARG A 2 -9.92 -20.84 -0.48
C ARG A 2 -9.03 -20.44 0.71
N THR A 3 -7.84 -21.03 0.83
CA THR A 3 -6.91 -20.72 1.94
C THR A 3 -6.44 -19.27 1.92
N MET A 4 -6.09 -18.74 0.75
CA MET A 4 -5.62 -17.35 0.64
C MET A 4 -6.72 -16.36 1.02
N LYS A 5 -7.96 -16.62 0.58
CA LYS A 5 -9.11 -15.82 0.99
C LYS A 5 -9.31 -15.84 2.52
N LEU A 6 -9.22 -17.01 3.14
CA LEU A 6 -9.32 -17.12 4.60
C LEU A 6 -8.21 -16.32 5.31
N LEU A 7 -6.97 -16.40 4.84
CA LEU A 7 -5.85 -15.66 5.44
C LEU A 7 -6.03 -14.12 5.31
N LEU A 8 -6.61 -13.66 4.20
CA LEU A 8 -6.97 -12.25 4.01
C LEU A 8 -8.10 -11.83 4.94
N ASP A 9 -9.18 -12.62 4.99
CA ASP A 9 -10.35 -12.34 5.82
C ASP A 9 -9.99 -12.34 7.32
N LEU A 10 -8.98 -13.14 7.72
CA LEU A 10 -8.41 -13.16 9.07
C LEU A 10 -7.35 -12.08 9.33
N ASN A 11 -7.07 -11.20 8.36
CA ASN A 11 -5.98 -10.21 8.42
C ASN A 11 -4.60 -10.82 8.77
N ILE A 12 -4.36 -12.07 8.38
CA ILE A 12 -3.06 -12.74 8.53
C ILE A 12 -2.13 -12.34 7.38
N VAL A 13 -2.71 -12.15 6.18
CA VAL A 13 -1.98 -11.64 5.02
C VAL A 13 -2.66 -10.40 4.45
N CYS A 14 -1.86 -9.51 3.87
CA CYS A 14 -2.34 -8.36 3.11
C CYS A 14 -1.90 -8.48 1.64
N ARG A 15 -2.56 -7.71 0.78
CA ARG A 15 -2.26 -7.62 -0.65
C ARG A 15 -1.44 -6.36 -0.90
N VAL A 16 -0.46 -6.46 -1.81
CA VAL A 16 0.25 -5.32 -2.36
C VAL A 16 0.21 -5.41 -3.87
N LEU A 17 -0.29 -4.37 -4.53
CA LEU A 17 -0.23 -4.28 -5.98
C LEU A 17 1.09 -3.59 -6.38
N LEU A 18 1.90 -4.28 -7.19
CA LEU A 18 3.12 -3.71 -7.75
C LEU A 18 2.81 -2.93 -9.04
N ASP A 19 3.77 -2.11 -9.49
CA ASP A 19 3.62 -1.25 -10.68
C ASP A 19 3.43 -2.02 -11.99
N ASP A 20 3.95 -3.24 -12.03
CA ASP A 20 3.78 -4.17 -13.15
C ASP A 20 2.40 -4.85 -13.17
N GLY A 21 1.51 -4.51 -12.23
CA GLY A 21 0.19 -5.11 -12.05
C GLY A 21 0.21 -6.44 -11.30
N THR A 22 1.38 -6.90 -10.83
CA THR A 22 1.49 -8.15 -10.07
C THR A 22 0.98 -7.97 -8.65
N LEU A 23 0.12 -8.89 -8.21
CA LEU A 23 -0.40 -8.93 -6.84
C LEU A 23 0.49 -9.78 -5.94
N HIS A 24 1.08 -9.17 -4.93
CA HIS A 24 1.88 -9.84 -3.91
C HIS A 24 1.09 -10.03 -2.62
N TYR A 25 1.28 -11.18 -1.97
CA TYR A 25 0.74 -11.45 -0.64
C TYR A 25 1.85 -11.37 0.40
N ARG A 26 1.58 -10.72 1.52
CA ARG A 26 2.55 -10.49 2.59
C ARG A 26 1.90 -10.79 3.92
N LEU A 27 2.69 -11.12 4.95
CA LEU A 27 2.16 -11.12 6.31
C LEU A 27 1.70 -9.72 6.68
N SER A 28 0.49 -9.64 7.18
CA SER A 28 -0.14 -8.41 7.61
C SER A 28 0.45 -7.95 8.95
N THR A 29 0.66 -6.65 9.13
CA THR A 29 0.95 -6.10 10.45
C THR A 29 -0.34 -5.86 11.23
N ARG A 30 -0.26 -5.89 12.57
CA ARG A 30 -1.46 -5.75 13.40
C ARG A 30 -2.06 -4.35 13.28
N GLY A 31 -3.37 -4.29 13.01
CA GLY A 31 -4.16 -3.06 12.98
C GLY A 31 -4.26 -2.44 11.58
N HIS A 32 -4.92 -1.27 11.50
CA HIS A 32 -5.09 -0.53 10.26
C HIS A 32 -3.77 0.09 9.81
N HIS A 33 -3.26 -0.37 8.66
CA HIS A 33 -2.04 0.12 8.04
C HIS A 33 -2.20 0.18 6.52
N HIS A 34 -1.28 0.90 5.91
CA HIS A 34 -1.19 1.11 4.47
C HIS A 34 0.23 0.85 4.00
N HIS A 35 0.37 0.67 2.69
CA HIS A 35 1.64 0.29 2.09
C HIS A 35 2.26 1.46 1.34
N LEU A 36 3.52 1.76 1.63
CA LEU A 36 4.40 2.57 0.81
C LEU A 36 5.30 1.64 -0.02
N VAL A 37 5.14 1.66 -1.33
CA VAL A 37 5.79 0.73 -2.26
C VAL A 37 6.85 1.45 -3.11
N CYS A 38 8.07 0.94 -3.13
CA CYS A 38 9.13 1.42 -3.99
C CYS A 38 8.93 0.89 -5.42
N ARG A 39 8.80 1.80 -6.39
CA ARG A 39 8.66 1.48 -7.82
C ARG A 39 9.90 0.81 -8.42
N ASP A 40 11.09 1.07 -7.88
CA ASP A 40 12.34 0.58 -8.46
C ASP A 40 12.73 -0.83 -7.96
N CYS A 41 12.37 -1.19 -6.73
CA CYS A 41 12.81 -2.48 -6.13
C CYS A 41 11.71 -3.29 -5.45
N GLY A 42 10.46 -2.82 -5.46
CA GLY A 42 9.33 -3.51 -4.84
C GLY A 42 9.37 -3.57 -3.30
N ARG A 43 10.31 -2.85 -2.65
CA ARG A 43 10.32 -2.70 -1.18
C ARG A 43 9.00 -2.09 -0.73
N VAL A 44 8.43 -2.66 0.33
CA VAL A 44 7.19 -2.16 0.94
C VAL A 44 7.47 -1.82 2.40
N GLU A 45 6.99 -0.67 2.81
CA GLU A 45 7.02 -0.18 4.19
C GLU A 45 5.59 0.10 4.65
N ASP A 46 5.27 -0.32 5.87
CA ASP A 46 3.95 -0.09 6.45
C ASP A 46 3.89 1.29 7.10
N PHE A 47 2.76 1.98 6.96
CA PHE A 47 2.48 3.20 7.71
C PHE A 47 1.05 3.18 8.25
N THR A 48 0.86 3.75 9.44
CA THR A 48 -0.43 3.76 10.16
C THR A 48 -1.17 5.08 10.06
N ARG A 49 -0.51 6.14 9.59
CA ARG A 49 -1.14 7.46 9.44
C ARG A 49 -2.05 7.45 8.21
N CYS A 50 -3.34 7.28 8.46
CA CYS A 50 -4.37 7.37 7.44
C CYS A 50 -5.23 8.63 7.68
N ASP A 51 -5.04 9.66 6.85
CA ASP A 51 -5.84 10.90 6.92
C ASP A 51 -6.94 10.94 5.84
N VAL A 52 -7.53 9.78 5.53
CA VAL A 52 -8.66 9.71 4.58
C VAL A 52 -10.02 9.77 5.26
N GLY A 53 -10.05 9.86 6.59
CA GLY A 53 -11.31 9.85 7.35
C GLY A 53 -12.23 11.03 7.01
N ALA A 54 -11.67 12.20 6.69
CA ALA A 54 -12.45 13.34 6.22
C ALA A 54 -13.11 13.05 4.87
N LEU A 55 -12.35 12.51 3.91
CA LEU A 55 -12.83 12.11 2.59
C LEU A 55 -13.91 11.03 2.68
N VAL A 56 -13.71 10.00 3.51
CA VAL A 56 -14.72 8.93 3.71
C VAL A 56 -16.02 9.51 4.24
N ARG A 57 -15.96 10.41 5.24
CA ARG A 57 -17.15 11.08 5.77
C ARG A 57 -17.85 11.97 4.75
N GLU A 58 -17.09 12.64 3.89
CA GLU A 58 -17.65 13.45 2.80
C GLU A 58 -18.37 12.57 1.78
N LEU A 59 -17.75 11.48 1.33
CA LEU A 59 -18.34 10.54 0.38
C LEU A 59 -19.61 9.88 0.93
N SER A 60 -19.61 9.44 2.20
CA SER A 60 -20.81 8.91 2.84
C SER A 60 -21.96 9.92 2.95
N ARG A 61 -21.68 11.23 2.96
CA ARG A 61 -22.72 12.27 2.98
C ARG A 61 -23.18 12.68 1.59
N ALA A 62 -22.28 12.66 0.63
CA ALA A 62 -22.55 13.05 -0.75
C ALA A 62 -23.20 11.94 -1.59
N THR A 63 -23.25 10.71 -1.06
CA THR A 63 -23.75 9.52 -1.74
C THR A 63 -24.62 8.69 -0.79
N ASP A 64 -25.36 7.73 -1.33
CA ASP A 64 -26.14 6.76 -0.54
C ASP A 64 -25.33 5.50 -0.17
N TYR A 65 -24.01 5.56 -0.21
CA TYR A 65 -23.13 4.42 0.08
C TYR A 65 -22.87 4.25 1.58
N GLU A 66 -23.08 3.02 2.08
CA GLU A 66 -22.50 2.55 3.34
C GLU A 66 -21.04 2.13 3.08
N ILE A 67 -20.09 2.96 3.50
CA ILE A 67 -18.66 2.72 3.25
C ILE A 67 -18.11 1.78 4.33
N GLU A 68 -17.79 0.54 3.94
CA GLU A 68 -17.28 -0.50 4.85
C GLU A 68 -15.74 -0.47 5.02
N GLY A 69 -15.02 0.28 4.20
CA GLY A 69 -13.57 0.39 4.29
C GLY A 69 -12.92 1.06 3.08
N HIS A 70 -11.59 1.05 3.05
CA HIS A 70 -10.80 1.59 1.95
C HIS A 70 -9.51 0.80 1.73
N TRP A 71 -9.03 0.85 0.49
CA TRP A 71 -7.70 0.39 0.12
C TRP A 71 -6.86 1.62 -0.24
N LEU A 72 -5.72 1.79 0.43
CA LEU A 72 -4.75 2.84 0.11
C LEU A 72 -3.35 2.25 -0.04
N GLU A 73 -2.72 2.54 -1.18
CA GLU A 73 -1.30 2.30 -1.45
C GLU A 73 -0.67 3.59 -1.94
N VAL A 74 0.56 3.85 -1.48
CA VAL A 74 1.37 4.99 -1.90
C VAL A 74 2.59 4.46 -2.61
N TYR A 75 2.97 5.09 -3.72
CA TYR A 75 4.11 4.68 -4.51
C TYR A 75 5.20 5.74 -4.51
N GLY A 76 6.46 5.29 -4.45
CA GLY A 76 7.61 6.19 -4.42
C GLY A 76 8.92 5.48 -4.76
N ARG A 77 10.04 6.07 -4.32
CA ARG A 77 11.37 5.44 -4.39
C ARG A 77 11.99 5.43 -3.00
N CYS A 78 12.36 4.25 -2.52
CA CYS A 78 13.00 4.11 -1.22
C CYS A 78 14.38 4.79 -1.21
N GLN A 79 14.90 5.06 -0.03
CA GLN A 79 16.20 5.72 0.15
C GLN A 79 17.32 5.00 -0.62
N ALA A 80 17.39 3.67 -0.53
CA ALA A 80 18.41 2.88 -1.23
C ALA A 80 18.39 3.11 -2.74
N CYS A 81 17.21 3.02 -3.38
CA CYS A 81 17.08 3.26 -4.82
C CYS A 81 17.38 4.71 -5.23
N ARG A 82 17.01 5.68 -4.37
CA ARG A 82 17.36 7.10 -4.60
C ARG A 82 18.86 7.35 -4.52
N LEU A 83 19.59 6.64 -3.65
CA LEU A 83 21.05 6.75 -3.53
C LEU A 83 21.76 6.07 -4.70
N LEU A 84 21.34 4.88 -5.11
CA LEU A 84 21.89 4.18 -6.29
C LEU A 84 21.75 5.02 -7.57
N LYS A 85 20.63 5.75 -7.74
CA LYS A 85 20.45 6.68 -8.88
C LYS A 85 21.31 7.94 -8.81
N LYS A 86 21.71 8.38 -7.61
CA LYS A 86 22.60 9.55 -7.46
C LYS A 86 24.04 9.23 -7.86
N GLU A 87 24.50 8.01 -7.60
CA GLU A 87 25.86 7.57 -7.96
C GLU A 87 26.01 7.29 -9.46
N ALA A 88 24.91 6.99 -10.15
CA ALA A 88 24.89 6.76 -11.59
C ALA A 88 24.70 8.03 -12.45
N ALA A 89 24.54 9.21 -11.83
CA ALA A 89 24.50 10.47 -12.58
C ALA A 89 25.90 10.80 -13.11
N PRO A 90 26.08 11.06 -14.42
CA PRO A 90 27.41 11.32 -14.96
C PRO A 90 27.99 12.56 -14.30
N VAL A 91 29.20 12.40 -13.75
CA VAL A 91 30.08 13.52 -13.43
C VAL A 91 30.38 14.19 -14.77
N GLY A 92 29.83 15.41 -14.94
CA GLY A 92 30.17 16.27 -16.06
C GLY A 92 31.62 16.72 -16.04
#